data_AF-A0A3N9N135-F1
#
_entry.id   AF-A0A3N9N135-F1
#
_cell.length_a   1.000
_cell.length_b   1.000
_cell.length_c   1.000
_cell.angle_alpha   90.00
_cell.angle_beta   90.00
_cell.angle_gamma   90.00
#
_symmetry.space_group_name_H-M   'P 1'
#
loop_
_entity.id
_entity.type
_entity.pdbx_description
1 polymer ?
#
loop_
_entity_poly.entity_id
_entity_poly.type
_entity_poly.pdbx_seq_one_letter_code
_entity_poly.pdbx_strand_id
1 'polypeptide(L)'
;MKTDYNYCAKFVDSLQAKGRYSFTFDEIEQHFNLGYESLRKSLNRLAKKKRIVLVRDKFYVIVPPEYSAPGILPAHLFIDDFMRYMNKPYYIALQSAAALHGAAHQQPGLPQHGAG
;
A
#
# COMPACT_ATOMS: atom_id res chain seq x y z
N MET A 1 -8.27 13.68 28.39
CA MET A 1 -8.51 13.70 26.93
C MET A 1 -9.07 12.36 26.49
N LYS A 2 -10.32 12.32 26.01
CA LYS A 2 -10.85 11.12 25.35
C LYS A 2 -10.23 11.11 23.96
N THR A 3 -9.22 10.27 23.74
CA THR A 3 -8.66 10.06 22.40
C THR A 3 -9.80 9.66 21.49
N ASP A 4 -10.13 10.51 20.52
CA ASP A 4 -11.19 10.28 19.55
C ASP A 4 -10.98 8.94 18.85
N TYR A 5 -11.65 7.89 19.33
CA TYR A 5 -11.45 6.49 18.91
C TYR A 5 -11.64 6.25 17.40
N ASN A 6 -12.09 7.26 16.66
CA ASN A 6 -12.28 7.27 15.23
C ASN A 6 -11.03 7.63 14.42
N TYR A 7 -9.87 7.94 15.00
CA TYR A 7 -8.68 8.33 14.20
C TYR A 7 -8.24 7.22 13.22
N CYS A 8 -8.13 5.95 13.66
CA CYS A 8 -7.80 4.84 12.74
C CYS A 8 -8.89 4.62 11.68
N ALA A 9 -10.17 4.84 12.04
CA ALA A 9 -11.27 4.73 11.11
C ALA A 9 -11.15 5.78 10.00
N LYS A 10 -10.94 7.05 10.38
CA LYS A 10 -10.72 8.16 9.46
C LYS A 10 -9.49 7.96 8.58
N PHE A 11 -8.41 7.40 9.12
CA PHE A 11 -7.22 7.05 8.35
C PHE A 11 -7.55 6.02 7.25
N VAL A 12 -8.22 4.93 7.62
CA VAL A 12 -8.67 3.90 6.66
C VAL A 12 -9.61 4.50 5.61
N ASP A 13 -10.56 5.33 6.02
CA ASP A 13 -11.47 6.03 5.10
C ASP A 13 -10.69 6.92 4.12
N SER A 14 -9.65 7.62 4.59
CA SER A 14 -8.83 8.48 3.75
C SER A 14 -7.94 7.72 2.75
N LEU A 15 -7.49 6.52 3.10
CA LEU A 15 -6.75 5.64 2.19
C LEU A 15 -7.68 5.09 1.11
N GLN A 16 -8.85 4.61 1.52
CA GLN A 16 -9.87 4.09 0.61
C GLN A 16 -10.34 5.16 -0.38
N ALA A 17 -10.55 6.40 0.07
CA ALA A 17 -10.90 7.53 -0.81
C ALA A 17 -9.82 7.85 -1.86
N LYS A 18 -8.57 7.41 -1.65
CA LYS A 18 -7.46 7.55 -2.59
C LYS A 18 -7.24 6.29 -3.44
N GLY A 19 -8.13 5.30 -3.35
CA GLY A 19 -8.01 4.01 -4.04
C GLY A 19 -6.94 3.08 -3.45
N ARG A 20 -6.43 3.37 -2.24
CA ARG A 20 -5.49 2.49 -1.52
C ARG A 20 -6.26 1.56 -0.59
N TYR A 21 -6.04 0.25 -0.74
CA TYR A 21 -6.71 -0.78 0.05
C TYR A 21 -5.78 -1.51 1.01
N SER A 22 -4.56 -1.02 1.21
CA SER A 22 -3.57 -1.61 2.11
C SER A 22 -2.73 -0.56 2.82
N PHE A 23 -2.27 -0.92 4.01
CA PHE A 23 -1.33 -0.12 4.81
C PHE A 23 -0.50 -1.02 5.73
N THR A 24 0.60 -0.49 6.24
CA THR A 24 1.43 -1.18 7.23
C THR A 24 1.25 -0.59 8.63
N PHE A 25 1.58 -1.37 9.66
CA PHE A 25 1.62 -0.86 11.04
C PHE A 25 2.56 0.33 11.18
N ASP A 26 3.72 0.28 10.51
CA ASP A 26 4.73 1.33 10.60
C ASP A 26 4.21 2.64 9.96
N GLU A 27 3.42 2.56 8.88
CA GLU A 27 2.78 3.73 8.26
C GLU A 27 1.81 4.43 9.23
N ILE A 28 0.98 3.67 9.95
CA ILE A 28 0.02 4.26 10.90
C ILE A 28 0.69 4.75 12.19
N GLU A 29 1.77 4.08 12.62
CA GLU A 29 2.61 4.52 13.74
C GLU A 29 3.30 5.85 13.43
N GLN A 30 3.88 5.99 12.24
CA GLN A 30 4.47 7.25 11.78
C GLN A 30 3.43 8.36 11.59
N HIS A 31 2.22 8.03 11.11
CA HIS A 31 1.18 9.02 10.86
C HIS A 31 0.64 9.65 12.15
N PHE A 32 0.46 8.85 13.22
CA PHE A 32 -0.15 9.33 14.46
C PHE A 32 0.85 9.56 15.60
N ASN A 33 2.10 9.11 15.46
CA ASN A 33 3.12 9.13 16.51
C ASN A 33 2.60 8.58 17.86
N LEU A 34 1.81 7.49 17.78
CA LEU A 34 1.18 6.85 18.92
C LEU A 34 1.92 5.56 19.29
N GLY A 35 1.93 5.24 20.59
CA GLY A 35 2.52 4.00 21.08
C GLY A 35 1.80 2.74 20.58
N TYR A 36 2.57 1.66 20.46
CA TYR A 36 2.16 0.36 19.91
C TYR A 36 0.81 -0.15 20.45
N GLU A 37 0.62 -0.15 21.78
CA GLU A 37 -0.60 -0.65 22.43
C GLU A 37 -1.87 0.13 22.04
N SER A 38 -1.75 1.45 21.89
CA SER A 38 -2.88 2.31 21.50
C SER A 38 -3.36 1.99 20.09
N LEU A 39 -2.42 1.85 19.15
CA LEU A 39 -2.70 1.49 17.77
C LEU A 39 -3.25 0.08 17.68
N ARG A 40 -2.63 -0.89 18.35
CA ARG A 40 -3.07 -2.28 18.38
C ARG A 40 -4.51 -2.41 18.88
N LYS A 41 -4.88 -1.70 19.95
CA LYS A 41 -6.26 -1.68 20.47
C LYS A 41 -7.25 -1.13 19.44
N SER A 42 -6.91 -0.05 18.75
CA SER A 42 -7.77 0.55 17.72
C SER A 42 -7.89 -0.31 16.47
N LEU A 43 -6.80 -0.89 15.98
CA LEU A 43 -6.78 -1.82 14.84
C LEU A 43 -7.57 -3.09 15.14
N ASN A 44 -7.43 -3.67 16.34
CA ASN A 44 -8.23 -4.82 16.76
C ASN A 44 -9.74 -4.53 16.74
N ARG A 45 -10.15 -3.32 17.10
CA ARG A 45 -11.57 -2.91 16.99
C ARG A 45 -12.03 -2.83 15.53
N LEU A 46 -11.20 -2.34 14.63
CA LEU A 46 -11.52 -2.30 13.19
C LEU A 46 -11.60 -3.72 12.60
N ALA A 47 -10.69 -4.61 12.99
CA ALA A 47 -10.70 -6.00 12.58
C ALA A 47 -11.97 -6.73 13.05
N LYS A 48 -12.39 -6.53 14.31
CA LYS A 48 -13.67 -7.05 14.83
C LYS A 48 -14.89 -6.54 14.07
N LYS A 49 -14.82 -5.32 13.53
CA LYS A 49 -15.85 -4.75 12.66
C LYS A 49 -15.72 -5.17 11.19
N LYS A 50 -14.80 -6.09 10.87
CA LYS A 50 -14.49 -6.54 9.50
C LYS A 50 -14.11 -5.41 8.54
N ARG A 51 -13.61 -4.28 9.06
CA ARG A 51 -13.17 -3.13 8.26
C ARG A 51 -11.74 -3.27 7.75
N ILE A 52 -10.95 -4.08 8.44
CA ILE A 52 -9.58 -4.42 8.05
C ILE A 52 -9.32 -5.90 8.33
N VAL A 53 -8.37 -6.48 7.61
CA VAL A 53 -7.86 -7.83 7.82
C VAL A 53 -6.34 -7.75 7.93
N LEU A 54 -5.76 -8.42 8.92
CA LEU A 54 -4.32 -8.64 8.96
C LEU A 54 -4.00 -9.81 8.03
N VAL A 55 -3.28 -9.55 6.94
CA VAL A 55 -2.93 -10.59 5.96
C VAL A 55 -1.67 -11.34 6.41
N ARG A 56 -0.63 -10.60 6.81
CA ARG A 56 0.62 -11.16 7.34
C ARG A 56 1.42 -10.09 8.07
N ASP A 57 2.09 -10.49 9.16
CA ASP A 57 2.96 -9.63 9.98
C ASP A 57 2.30 -8.30 10.38
N LYS A 58 2.79 -7.18 9.84
CA LYS A 58 2.29 -5.81 10.09
C LYS A 58 1.52 -5.24 8.89
N PHE A 59 1.10 -6.07 7.94
CA PHE A 59 0.38 -5.66 6.74
C PHE A 59 -1.12 -5.88 6.85
N TYR A 60 -1.87 -4.79 6.69
CA TYR A 60 -3.31 -4.76 6.80
C TYR A 60 -3.94 -4.44 5.46
N VAL A 61 -5.04 -5.12 5.17
CA VAL A 61 -5.91 -4.86 4.02
C VAL A 61 -7.19 -4.23 4.54
N ILE A 62 -7.64 -3.17 3.86
CA ILE A 62 -8.91 -2.49 4.09
C ILE A 62 -10.00 -3.29 3.38
N VAL A 63 -11.10 -3.58 4.08
CA VAL A 63 -12.26 -4.27 3.51
C VAL A 63 -13.37 -3.24 3.32
N PRO A 64 -13.63 -2.82 2.08
CA PRO A 64 -14.75 -1.93 1.78
C PRO A 64 -16.11 -2.57 2.13
N PRO A 65 -17.15 -1.76 2.37
CA PRO A 65 -18.51 -2.25 2.60
C PRO A 65 -18.99 -3.22 1.51
N GLU A 66 -18.67 -2.93 0.23
CA GLU A 66 -19.04 -3.74 -0.92
C GLU A 66 -18.42 -5.15 -0.92
N TYR A 67 -17.29 -5.35 -0.23
CA TYR A 67 -16.63 -6.66 -0.07
C TYR A 67 -16.86 -7.28 1.31
N SER A 68 -17.63 -6.63 2.19
CA SER A 68 -17.84 -7.08 3.58
C SER A 68 -18.75 -8.32 3.67
N ALA A 69 -19.65 -8.52 2.70
CA ALA A 69 -20.54 -9.68 2.64
C ALA A 69 -19.82 -10.99 2.27
N PRO A 70 -19.01 -11.05 1.19
CA PRO A 70 -18.18 -12.22 0.92
C PRO A 70 -16.97 -12.32 1.85
N GLY A 71 -16.54 -11.21 2.49
CA GLY A 71 -15.40 -11.17 3.40
C GLY A 71 -14.04 -11.33 2.72
N ILE A 72 -14.01 -11.27 1.39
CA ILE A 72 -12.83 -11.50 0.56
C ILE A 72 -12.63 -10.26 -0.31
N LEU A 73 -11.56 -9.50 -0.04
CA LEU A 73 -11.10 -8.48 -0.97
C LEU A 73 -10.33 -9.17 -2.11
N PRO A 74 -10.66 -8.90 -3.38
CA PRO A 74 -9.89 -9.43 -4.50
C PRO A 74 -8.38 -9.14 -4.38
N ALA A 75 -7.55 -10.16 -4.57
CA ALA A 75 -6.10 -10.06 -4.36
C ALA A 75 -5.45 -8.96 -5.20
N HIS A 76 -5.91 -8.76 -6.44
CA HIS A 76 -5.36 -7.74 -7.35
C HIS A 76 -5.42 -6.30 -6.79
N LEU A 77 -6.28 -6.03 -5.80
CA LEU A 77 -6.40 -4.69 -5.18
C LEU A 77 -5.29 -4.37 -4.18
N PHE A 78 -4.57 -5.38 -3.68
CA PHE A 78 -3.52 -5.19 -2.66
C PHE A 78 -2.26 -6.02 -2.92
N ILE A 79 -2.26 -6.94 -3.88
CA ILE A 79 -1.14 -7.86 -4.12
C ILE A 79 0.13 -7.10 -4.48
N ASP A 80 0.05 -6.01 -5.25
CA ASP A 80 1.20 -5.19 -5.60
C ASP A 80 1.84 -4.57 -4.35
N ASP A 81 1.03 -3.96 -3.48
CA ASP A 81 1.48 -3.38 -2.22
C ASP A 81 2.01 -4.45 -1.26
N PHE A 82 1.37 -5.62 -1.21
CA PHE A 82 1.80 -6.74 -0.39
C PHE A 82 3.14 -7.30 -0.87
N MET A 83 3.33 -7.47 -2.17
CA MET A 83 4.58 -7.95 -2.75
C MET A 83 5.70 -6.94 -2.53
N ARG A 84 5.44 -5.63 -2.65
CA ARG A 84 6.41 -4.58 -2.27
C ARG A 84 6.76 -4.64 -0.78
N TYR A 85 5.77 -4.83 0.10
CA TYR A 85 6.00 -4.98 1.54
C TYR A 85 6.84 -6.21 1.88
N MET A 86 6.57 -7.35 1.24
CA MET A 86 7.30 -8.60 1.43
C MET A 86 8.74 -8.52 0.90
N ASN A 87 9.01 -7.69 -0.12
CA ASN A 87 10.34 -7.56 -0.73
C ASN A 87 11.17 -6.39 -0.19
N LYS A 88 11.72 -6.61 1.01
CA LYS A 88 13.08 -6.14 1.29
C LYS A 88 14.00 -6.59 0.12
N PRO A 89 14.98 -5.76 -0.27
CA PRO A 89 15.33 -5.19 -1.60
C PRO A 89 15.12 -5.96 -2.94
N TYR A 90 14.53 -7.16 -2.98
CA TYR A 90 14.54 -8.02 -4.17
C TYR A 90 13.60 -7.55 -5.31
N TYR A 91 12.56 -6.76 -5.03
CA TYR A 91 11.59 -6.31 -6.07
C TYR A 91 12.03 -5.05 -6.82
N ILE A 92 12.82 -4.18 -6.18
CA ILE A 92 13.32 -2.96 -6.82
C ILE A 92 14.16 -3.34 -8.05
N ALA A 93 14.95 -4.42 -7.98
CA ALA A 93 15.74 -4.87 -9.12
C ALA A 93 14.89 -5.22 -10.36
N LEU A 94 13.73 -5.88 -10.20
CA LEU A 94 12.90 -6.27 -11.34
C LEU A 94 12.11 -5.10 -11.94
N GLN A 95 11.56 -4.21 -11.10
CA GLN A 95 10.84 -3.04 -11.58
C GLN A 95 11.78 -1.94 -12.09
N SER A 96 12.96 -1.77 -11.48
CA SER A 96 14.04 -0.94 -12.00
C SER A 96 14.60 -1.52 -13.29
N ALA A 97 14.77 -2.84 -13.42
CA ALA A 97 15.18 -3.46 -14.68
C ALA A 97 14.12 -3.29 -15.77
N ALA A 98 12.82 -3.44 -15.47
CA ALA A 98 11.75 -3.17 -16.43
C ALA A 98 11.69 -1.68 -16.83
N ALA A 99 11.90 -0.76 -15.88
CA ALA A 99 11.97 0.68 -16.14
C ALA A 99 13.23 1.08 -16.92
N LEU A 100 14.38 0.45 -16.65
CA LEU A 100 15.65 0.66 -17.35
C LEU A 100 15.63 0.02 -18.76
N HIS A 101 15.04 -1.17 -18.92
CA HIS A 101 14.86 -1.81 -20.22
C HIS A 101 13.79 -1.13 -21.08
N GLY A 102 12.86 -0.36 -20.48
CA GLY A 102 11.99 0.56 -21.20
C GLY A 102 12.68 1.85 -21.68
N ALA A 103 13.87 2.16 -21.19
CA ALA A 103 14.64 3.36 -21.53
C ALA A 103 15.73 3.14 -22.60
N ALA A 104 15.66 2.06 -23.38
CA ALA A 104 16.57 1.80 -24.50
C ALA A 104 16.04 2.32 -25.87
N HIS A 105 14.95 3.09 -25.90
CA HIS A 105 14.25 3.45 -27.15
C HIS A 105 14.11 4.94 -27.45
N GLN A 106 15.02 5.80 -26.97
CA GLN A 106 15.18 7.15 -27.53
C GLN A 106 16.67 7.52 -27.63
N GLN A 107 17.41 6.88 -28.53
CA GLN A 107 18.59 7.50 -29.15
C GLN A 107 18.19 7.95 -30.56
N PRO A 108 17.98 9.26 -30.81
CA PRO A 108 17.91 9.77 -32.16
C PRO A 108 19.33 9.82 -32.71
N GLY A 109 19.70 8.81 -33.49
CA GLY A 109 20.94 8.81 -34.25
C GLY A 109 20.85 9.85 -35.38
N LEU A 110 21.42 11.03 -35.16
CA LEU A 110 21.78 11.96 -36.22
C LEU A 110 22.96 11.38 -37.02
N PRO A 111 22.85 11.14 -38.34
CA PRO A 111 24.02 11.05 -39.19
C PRO A 111 24.37 12.46 -39.67
N GLN A 112 25.58 12.86 -39.32
CA GLN A 112 26.28 14.00 -39.88
C GLN A 112 26.97 13.52 -41.17
N HIS A 113 27.05 14.40 -42.17
CA HIS A 113 27.86 14.38 -43.40
C HIS A 113 27.25 13.82 -44.70
N GLY A 114 27.42 14.66 -45.74
CA GLY A 114 27.33 14.35 -47.15
C GLY A 114 27.62 15.60 -47.97
N ALA A 115 28.90 15.96 -48.08
CA ALA A 115 29.39 16.96 -49.04
C ALA A 115 29.21 16.45 -50.48
N GLY A 116 28.82 17.35 -51.38
CA GLY A 116 28.74 17.16 -52.83
C GLY A 116 28.36 18.46 -53.49
#